data_AF-A0A1Q7T1X8-F1
#
_entry.id   AF-A0A1Q7T1X8-F1
#
_cell.length_a   1.000
_cell.length_b   1.000
_cell.length_c   1.000
_cell.angle_alpha   90.00
_cell.angle_beta   90.00
_cell.angle_gamma   90.00
#
_symmetry.space_group_name_H-M   'P 1'
#
loop_
_entity.id
_entity.type
_entity.pdbx_description
1 polymer ?
#
loop_
_entity_poly.entity_id
_entity_poly.type
_entity_poly.pdbx_seq_one_letter_code
_entity_poly.pdbx_strand_id
1 'polypeptide(L)' 'MSSYQAKNKTAAISGRVQDISDGGFCLLATHTPRQSALLQGQLRLPHMPAQIPTLVQVRWIERTSPNHYRIGLQYVI' A
#
# COMPACT_ATOMS: atom_id res chain seq x y z
N MET A 1 2.85 -15.06 33.58
CA MET A 1 2.97 -15.29 32.13
C MET A 1 3.00 -13.93 31.44
N SER A 2 4.18 -13.48 31.01
CA SER A 2 4.36 -12.15 30.42
C SER A 2 3.90 -12.16 28.97
N SER A 3 2.79 -11.47 28.67
CA SER A 3 2.32 -11.29 27.30
C SER A 3 3.19 -10.25 26.59
N TYR A 4 4.04 -10.70 25.68
CA TYR A 4 4.73 -9.83 24.73
C TYR A 4 3.70 -9.20 23.78
N GLN A 5 3.13 -8.06 24.16
CA GLN A 5 2.48 -7.18 23.19
C GLN A 5 3.58 -6.47 22.39
N ALA A 6 4.03 -7.12 21.32
CA ALA A 6 4.69 -6.41 20.24
C ALA A 6 3.69 -5.40 19.70
N LYS A 7 3.85 -4.13 20.11
CA LYS A 7 3.11 -2.98 19.60
C LYS A 7 3.56 -2.75 18.15
N ASN A 8 3.18 -3.64 17.25
CA ASN A 8 3.28 -3.43 15.82
C ASN A 8 2.31 -2.30 15.50
N LYS A 9 2.82 -1.06 15.54
CA LYS A 9 2.11 0.13 15.10
C LYS A 9 1.87 -0.10 13.60
N THR A 10 0.70 -0.61 13.24
CA THR A 10 0.27 -0.77 11.85
C THR A 10 0.24 0.63 11.25
N ALA A 11 1.34 1.04 10.61
CA ALA A 11 1.43 2.34 9.98
C ALA A 11 0.52 2.29 8.75
N ALA A 12 -0.65 2.93 8.86
CA ALA A 12 -1.54 3.09 7.73
C ALA A 12 -0.85 3.98 6.70
N ILE A 13 -0.73 3.49 5.47
CA ILE A 13 -0.29 4.28 4.33
C ILE A 13 -1.52 4.75 3.56
N SER A 14 -1.54 6.04 3.24
CA SER A 14 -2.54 6.64 2.37
C SER A 14 -1.83 7.33 1.22
N GLY A 15 -2.47 7.33 0.06
CA GLY A 15 -1.88 7.85 -1.16
C GLY A 15 -2.85 7.84 -2.33
N ARG A 16 -2.39 8.38 -3.46
CA ARG A 16 -3.14 8.38 -4.70
C ARG A 16 -2.76 7.15 -5.53
N VAL A 17 -3.76 6.36 -5.90
CA VAL A 17 -3.60 5.20 -6.79
C VAL A 17 -3.47 5.67 -8.25
N GLN A 18 -2.56 5.04 -8.99
CA GLN A 18 -2.31 5.26 -10.42
C GLN A 18 -1.92 3.94 -11.10
N ASP A 19 -1.96 3.92 -12.43
CA ASP A 19 -1.45 2.80 -13.26
C ASP A 19 -1.98 1.43 -12.83
N ILE A 20 -3.30 1.31 -12.67
CA ILE A 20 -3.96 0.05 -12.31
C ILE A 20 -3.90 -0.90 -13.52
N SER A 21 -3.48 -2.14 -13.26
CA SER A 21 -3.46 -3.25 -14.21
C SER A 21 -3.97 -4.52 -13.52
N ASP A 22 -4.08 -5.61 -14.27
CA ASP A 22 -4.52 -6.92 -13.74
C ASP A 22 -3.59 -7.49 -12.67
N GLY A 23 -2.31 -7.10 -12.67
CA GLY A 23 -1.32 -7.59 -11.70
C GLY A 23 -1.18 -6.73 -10.44
N GLY A 24 -1.65 -5.49 -10.47
CA GLY A 24 -1.44 -4.54 -9.37
C GLY A 24 -1.56 -3.08 -9.79
N PHE A 25 -1.03 -2.18 -8.97
CA PHE A 25 -1.12 -0.73 -9.19
C PHE A 25 0.04 0.03 -8.55
N CYS A 26 0.21 1.30 -8.94
CA CYS A 26 1.13 2.23 -8.31
C CYS A 26 0.42 3.06 -7.23
N LEU A 27 1.12 3.33 -6.11
CA LEU A 27 0.67 4.24 -5.07
C LEU A 27 1.65 5.41 -4.94
N LEU A 28 1.15 6.63 -5.09
CA LEU A 28 1.88 7.84 -4.71
C LEU A 28 1.60 8.21 -3.26
N ALA A 29 2.63 8.22 -2.42
CA ALA A 29 2.50 8.47 -0.99
C ALA A 29 3.66 9.33 -0.45
N THR A 30 3.45 9.91 0.73
CA THR A 30 4.47 10.69 1.45
C THR A 30 5.32 9.86 2.41
N HIS A 31 4.91 8.62 2.66
CA HIS A 31 5.59 7.67 3.54
C HIS A 31 5.74 6.34 2.81
N THR A 32 6.78 5.57 3.15
CA THR A 32 7.02 4.26 2.54
C THR A 32 6.71 3.13 3.51
N PRO A 33 6.09 2.04 3.02
CA PRO A 33 6.06 0.77 3.72
C PRO A 33 7.43 0.09 3.59
N ARG A 34 7.63 -1.04 4.27
CA ARG A 34 8.79 -1.89 4.01
C ARG A 34 8.65 -2.56 2.64
N GLN A 35 9.76 -2.72 1.92
CA GLN A 35 9.77 -3.53 0.70
C GLN A 35 9.34 -4.98 1.02
N SER A 36 8.63 -5.61 0.09
CA SER A 36 8.04 -6.96 0.25
C SER A 36 6.97 -7.10 1.35
N ALA A 37 6.59 -6.01 2.03
CA ALA A 37 5.51 -6.04 3.02
C ALA A 37 4.17 -6.37 2.37
N LEU A 38 3.34 -7.14 3.09
CA LEU A 38 1.93 -7.32 2.79
C LEU A 38 1.14 -6.16 3.37
N LEU A 39 0.31 -5.54 2.53
CA LEU A 39 -0.57 -4.46 2.90
C LEU A 39 -2.01 -4.89 2.63
N GLN A 40 -2.86 -4.74 3.62
CA GLN A 40 -4.31 -4.89 3.48
C GLN A 40 -4.94 -3.51 3.55
N GLY A 41 -5.83 -3.19 2.60
CA GLY A 41 -6.44 -1.87 2.52
C GLY A 41 -7.72 -1.84 1.69
N GLN A 42 -8.18 -0.62 1.47
CA GLN A 42 -9.39 -0.33 0.71
C GLN A 42 -9.00 0.48 -0.54
N LEU A 43 -9.07 -0.17 -1.70
CA LEU A 43 -8.84 0.48 -2.99
C LEU A 43 -10.10 1.22 -3.41
N ARG A 44 -9.97 2.53 -3.63
CA ARG A 44 -11.06 3.39 -4.12
C ARG A 44 -10.82 3.71 -5.59
N LEU A 45 -11.78 3.37 -6.43
CA LEU A 45 -11.75 3.71 -7.86
C LEU A 45 -12.62 4.94 -8.12
N PRO A 46 -12.18 5.87 -8.98
CA PRO A 46 -13.03 6.96 -9.44
C PRO A 46 -14.36 6.44 -9.99
N HIS A 47 -15.45 7.13 -9.68
CA HIS A 47 -16.81 6.79 -10.16
C HIS A 47 -17.37 5.42 -9.71
N MET A 48 -16.70 4.74 -8.78
CA MET A 48 -17.21 3.50 -8.18
C MET A 48 -17.56 3.77 -6.71
N PRO A 49 -18.82 3.56 -6.28
CA PRO A 49 -19.24 3.81 -4.90
C PRO A 49 -18.70 2.76 -3.92
N ALA A 50 -18.26 1.59 -4.43
CA ALA A 50 -17.67 0.54 -3.64
C ALA A 50 -16.19 0.82 -3.32
N GLN A 51 -15.74 0.35 -2.16
CA GLN A 51 -14.33 0.22 -1.82
C GLN A 51 -13.96 -1.25 -1.98
N ILE A 52 -12.91 -1.54 -2.74
CA ILE A 52 -12.46 -2.92 -2.96
C ILE A 52 -11.50 -3.27 -1.83
N PRO A 53 -11.83 -4.26 -0.97
CA PRO A 53 -10.86 -4.81 -0.04
C PRO A 53 -9.75 -5.46 -0.85
N THR A 54 -8.50 -5.04 -0.65
CA THR A 54 -7.37 -5.51 -1.45
C THR A 54 -6.22 -5.90 -0.54
N LEU A 55 -5.66 -7.07 -0.80
CA LEU A 55 -4.38 -7.52 -0.26
C LEU A 55 -3.32 -7.38 -1.35
N VAL A 56 -2.23 -6.67 -1.04
CA VAL A 56 -1.13 -6.43 -1.98
C VAL A 56 0.23 -6.63 -1.32
N GLN A 57 1.23 -6.96 -2.13
CA GLN A 57 2.64 -6.98 -1.73
C GLN A 57 3.41 -5.82 -2.37
N VAL A 58 4.26 -5.17 -1.58
CA VAL A 58 5.18 -4.13 -2.08
C VAL A 58 6.28 -4.77 -2.93
N ARG A 59 6.38 -4.39 -4.21
CA ARG A 59 7.39 -4.92 -5.14
C ARG A 59 8.61 -4.03 -5.27
N TRP A 60 8.40 -2.72 -5.33
CA TRP A 60 9.47 -1.73 -5.43
C TRP A 60 9.01 -0.39 -4.87
N ILE A 61 9.99 0.44 -4.49
CA ILE A 61 9.79 1.78 -3.94
C ILE A 61 10.77 2.71 -4.66
N GLU A 62 10.24 3.77 -5.27
CA GLU A 62 11.01 4.80 -5.95
C GLU A 62 10.77 6.14 -5.27
N ARG A 63 11.83 6.88 -4.93
CA ARG A 63 11.71 8.24 -4.37
C ARG A 63 11.67 9.23 -5.52
N THR A 64 10.55 9.93 -5.69
CA THR A 64 10.35 10.91 -6.78
C THR A 64 10.68 12.34 -6.34
N SER A 65 10.59 12.64 -5.05
CA SER A 65 11.04 13.91 -4.46
C SER A 65 11.34 13.73 -2.96
N PRO A 66 11.85 14.74 -2.22
CA PRO A 66 12.23 14.58 -0.82
C PRO A 66 11.16 13.93 0.06
N ASN A 67 9.88 14.21 -0.19
CA ASN A 67 8.74 13.72 0.59
C ASN A 67 7.71 12.96 -0.25
N HIS A 68 8.06 12.49 -1.44
CA HIS A 68 7.14 11.72 -2.28
C HIS A 68 7.79 10.46 -2.82
N TYR A 69 7.00 9.40 -2.82
CA TYR A 69 7.39 8.08 -3.27
C TYR A 69 6.36 7.54 -4.23
N ARG A 70 6.83 6.81 -5.24
CA ARG A 70 6.02 5.93 -6.07
C ARG A 70 6.30 4.50 -5.65
N ILE A 71 5.26 3.75 -5.36
CA ILE A 71 5.35 2.41 -4.80
C ILE A 71 4.61 1.45 -5.73
N GLY A 72 5.29 0.42 -6.21
CA GLY A 72 4.69 -0.65 -6.98
C GLY A 72 4.08 -1.71 -6.08
N LEU A 73 2.79 -1.97 -6.24
CA LEU A 73 2.02 -2.94 -5.45
C LEU A 73 1.49 -4.04 -6.38
N GLN A 74 1.65 -5.30 -5.98
CA GLN A 74 1.15 -6.47 -6.69
C GLN A 74 -0.01 -7.09 -5.91
N TYR A 75 -1.10 -7.49 -6.56
CA TYR A 75 -2.18 -8.22 -5.91
C TYR A 75 -1.71 -9.57 -5.38
N VAL A 76 -2.26 -9.95 -4.23
CA VAL A 76 -2.13 -11.30 -3.69
C VAL A 76 -3.49 -11.97 -3.88
N ILE A 77 -3.57 -12.78 -4.94
CA ILE A 77 -4.77 -13.49 -5.42
C ILE A 77 -4.48 -14.98 -5.48
#